data_AF-A0A258R7F1-F1
#
_entry.id   AF-A0A258R7F1-F1
#
_cell.length_a   1.000
_cell.length_b   1.000
_cell.length_c   1.000
_cell.angle_alpha   90.00
_cell.angle_beta   90.00
_cell.angle_gamma   90.00
#
_symmetry.space_group_name_H-M   'P 1'
#
loop_
_entity.id
_entity.type
_entity.pdbx_description
1 polymer ?
#
loop_
_entity_poly.entity_id
_entity_poly.type
_entity_poly.pdbx_seq_one_letter_code
_entity_poly.pdbx_strand_id
1 'polypeptide(L)'
;ALLANARCLSEGVDVPSLDGVAFIDPRSSQIDIIQAVGRAIRLSASKTAGTIVLPVFIEDGADPVASIEASNFKPIWDVLNALKAHDDVLSAQLDQIRTGLGKRPGSAVGPEALSRIQFDLPASVDASFGEALRTHLVERVTDSWEFSFGALQAYAQEHGDCFLPVSHKLPDGYQLGMWLVNQRARQATIPTERKARLEALQGWSWSPHDAAWETGFQHLSEYAAASGNCNVAQTHVQLDGYRLGQWVANQRAKQLKMTIARQSRLEALPGWHWSPRDAAWEMGYQQLNDYAATSGDCLVRAEHKLANGYQLGMWVATQRLKRSVMSIEKRLRLEALPGWCWDPIDMAWEVGFRHLAEYVAARGDCAVSAKHRPADGYLLRAWVQRQRSNRATISLDRRARLEALEGWIWSPHDTAWETGFQGLSGYAAAHGHCAVPQTHKLADGYQLGTWVGTQRAKQLKLTVERRARLEALPDWSWNSLDALWEVGFQHLSGYAAEHGDCSVSASHKLPGGYQLGRWLRTQRGRQATMSADRKARLEALPGWRWKARDGQ
;
A
#
# COMPACT_ATOMS: atom_id res chain seq x y z
N ALA A 1 0.17 94.51 15.10
CA ALA A 1 1.31 94.84 15.98
C ALA A 1 1.94 93.53 16.46
N LEU A 2 3.27 93.46 16.58
CA LEU A 2 3.98 92.28 17.08
C LEU A 2 4.45 92.54 18.51
N LEU A 3 4.37 91.53 19.38
CA LEU A 3 4.80 91.61 20.77
C LEU A 3 5.70 90.42 21.10
N ALA A 4 6.98 90.68 21.35
CA ALA A 4 7.95 89.66 21.71
C ALA A 4 8.04 89.51 23.25
N ASN A 5 8.18 88.27 23.73
CA ASN A 5 8.36 87.99 25.16
C ASN A 5 9.17 86.70 25.41
N ALA A 6 9.82 86.61 26.57
CA ALA A 6 10.47 85.42 27.08
C ALA A 6 9.86 85.05 28.46
N ARG A 7 8.66 84.42 28.44
CA ARG A 7 7.85 84.00 29.60
C ARG A 7 7.05 85.08 30.35
N CYS A 8 7.10 86.34 29.91
CA CYS A 8 6.29 87.39 30.56
C CYS A 8 4.77 87.24 30.28
N LEU A 9 4.41 86.54 29.20
CA LEU A 9 3.02 86.33 28.77
C LEU A 9 2.58 84.86 28.81
N SER A 10 3.36 83.97 29.43
CA SER A 10 2.95 82.56 29.56
C SER A 10 1.80 82.38 30.57
N GLU A 11 1.70 83.25 31.58
CA GLU A 11 0.67 83.18 32.63
C GLU A 11 -0.15 84.48 32.72
N GLY A 12 -1.49 84.36 32.77
CA GLY A 12 -2.36 85.40 33.33
C GLY A 12 -3.12 86.38 32.42
N VAL A 13 -2.71 86.62 31.15
CA VAL A 13 -3.42 87.60 30.28
C VAL A 13 -4.11 86.92 29.10
N ASP A 14 -5.44 86.94 29.05
CA ASP A 14 -6.22 86.37 27.93
C ASP A 14 -6.40 87.38 26.80
N VAL A 15 -6.02 87.02 25.57
CA VAL A 15 -6.14 87.89 24.38
C VAL A 15 -6.73 87.06 23.21
N PRO A 16 -8.06 86.89 23.15
CA PRO A 16 -8.71 86.07 22.11
C PRO A 16 -8.54 86.58 20.67
N SER A 17 -8.20 87.86 20.50
CA SER A 17 -7.97 88.50 19.21
C SER A 17 -6.58 88.22 18.62
N LEU A 18 -5.76 87.36 19.24
CA LEU A 18 -4.41 87.08 18.79
C LEU A 18 -4.43 86.22 17.51
N ASP A 19 -3.95 86.74 16.39
CA ASP A 19 -3.99 86.06 15.08
C ASP A 19 -3.04 84.85 15.00
N GLY A 20 -1.93 84.87 15.76
CA GLY A 20 -0.94 83.80 15.74
C GLY A 20 0.21 83.95 16.73
N VAL A 21 1.02 82.90 16.86
CA VAL A 21 2.22 82.84 17.71
C VAL A 21 3.43 82.43 16.87
N ALA A 22 4.58 83.07 17.12
CA ALA A 22 5.86 82.67 16.53
C ALA A 22 6.82 82.15 17.62
N PHE A 23 7.43 80.99 17.39
CA PHE A 23 8.47 80.43 18.29
C PHE A 23 9.86 80.67 17.69
N ILE A 24 10.45 81.84 17.98
CA ILE A 24 11.74 82.24 17.39
C ILE A 24 12.93 81.46 17.96
N ASP A 25 12.85 81.07 19.22
CA ASP A 25 13.90 80.33 19.93
C ASP A 25 13.31 79.02 20.50
N PRO A 26 14.05 77.89 20.51
CA PRO A 26 13.56 76.60 20.97
C PRO A 26 13.03 76.66 22.40
N ARG A 27 11.78 76.23 22.61
CA ARG A 27 11.28 75.95 23.95
C ARG A 27 11.41 74.46 24.25
N SER A 28 12.03 74.14 25.38
CA SER A 28 12.16 72.75 25.85
C SER A 28 10.95 72.26 26.65
N SER A 29 10.06 73.17 27.09
CA SER A 29 8.86 72.83 27.87
C SER A 29 7.65 72.60 26.96
N GLN A 30 7.17 71.37 26.90
CA GLN A 30 5.95 71.00 26.19
C GLN A 30 4.72 71.76 26.72
N ILE A 31 4.64 71.97 28.04
CA ILE A 31 3.54 72.70 28.69
C ILE A 31 3.53 74.16 28.22
N ASP A 32 4.69 74.81 28.14
CA ASP A 32 4.80 76.21 27.70
C ASP A 32 4.37 76.38 26.25
N ILE A 33 4.71 75.40 25.41
CA ILE A 33 4.32 75.36 23.99
C ILE A 33 2.80 75.26 23.88
N ILE A 34 2.18 74.30 24.59
CA ILE A 34 0.72 74.10 24.58
C ILE A 34 0.00 75.37 25.03
N GLN A 35 0.47 76.02 26.11
CA GLN A 35 -0.13 77.26 26.60
C GLN A 35 0.00 78.41 25.60
N ALA A 36 1.14 78.54 24.93
CA ALA A 36 1.34 79.56 23.90
C ALA A 36 0.45 79.30 22.67
N VAL A 37 0.42 78.06 22.19
CA VAL A 37 -0.42 77.62 21.06
C VAL A 37 -1.91 77.79 21.37
N GLY A 38 -2.34 77.41 22.58
CA GLY A 38 -3.73 77.52 23.01
C GLY A 38 -4.28 78.95 22.99
N ARG A 39 -3.40 79.96 23.13
CA ARG A 39 -3.77 81.39 22.96
C ARG A 39 -4.06 81.72 21.50
N ALA A 40 -3.28 81.16 20.58
CA ALA A 40 -3.44 81.35 19.15
C ALA A 40 -4.55 80.49 18.52
N ILE A 41 -5.13 79.51 19.20
CA ILE A 41 -6.19 78.66 18.62
C ILE A 41 -7.59 79.05 19.13
N ARG A 42 -7.69 79.94 20.13
CA ARG A 42 -8.99 80.43 20.63
C ARG A 42 -9.81 81.12 19.53
N LEU A 43 -11.12 80.84 19.56
CA LEU A 43 -12.11 81.42 18.66
C LEU A 43 -12.31 82.91 18.96
N SER A 44 -12.36 83.73 17.92
CA SER A 44 -12.78 85.13 18.00
C SER A 44 -13.51 85.55 16.72
N ALA A 45 -14.44 86.51 16.85
CA ALA A 45 -15.33 86.90 15.75
C ALA A 45 -14.60 87.46 14.51
N SER A 46 -13.38 87.98 14.69
CA SER A 46 -12.56 88.59 13.64
C SER A 46 -11.57 87.61 12.99
N LYS A 47 -11.57 86.33 13.39
CA LYS A 47 -10.49 85.40 13.09
C LYS A 47 -10.99 84.12 12.42
N THR A 48 -10.40 83.80 11.28
CA THR A 48 -10.70 82.59 10.50
C THR A 48 -9.71 81.44 10.75
N ALA A 49 -8.45 81.75 11.06
CA ALA A 49 -7.41 80.76 11.36
C ALA A 49 -6.42 81.27 12.42
N GLY A 50 -5.89 80.37 13.24
CA GLY A 50 -4.77 80.64 14.14
C GLY A 50 -3.46 80.21 13.51
N THR A 51 -2.50 81.14 13.37
CA THR A 51 -1.23 80.85 12.69
C THR A 51 -0.12 80.56 13.69
N ILE A 52 0.65 79.50 13.48
CA ILE A 52 1.86 79.20 14.26
C ILE A 52 3.07 79.30 13.32
N VAL A 53 4.04 80.15 13.65
CA VAL A 53 5.22 80.38 12.83
C VAL A 53 6.46 79.81 13.51
N LEU A 54 7.17 78.93 12.82
CA LEU A 54 8.39 78.28 13.29
C LEU A 54 9.54 78.61 12.33
N PRO A 55 10.39 79.61 12.62
CA PRO A 55 11.57 79.87 11.82
C PRO A 55 12.60 78.76 12.02
N VAL A 56 13.16 78.28 10.91
CA VAL A 56 14.28 77.33 10.92
C VAL A 56 15.37 77.85 10.03
N PHE A 57 16.60 77.83 10.55
CA PHE A 57 17.78 78.26 9.81
C PHE A 57 18.42 77.03 9.15
N ILE A 58 18.61 77.12 7.83
CA ILE A 58 19.33 76.14 7.02
C ILE A 58 20.68 76.77 6.70
N GLU A 59 21.79 76.11 7.03
CA GLU A 59 23.14 76.58 6.73
C GLU A 59 23.47 76.36 5.25
N ASP A 60 24.12 77.34 4.62
CA ASP A 60 24.54 77.23 3.21
C ASP A 60 25.60 76.13 3.04
N GLY A 61 25.30 75.15 2.18
CA GLY A 61 26.26 74.11 1.78
C GLY A 61 26.27 72.82 2.62
N ALA A 62 25.40 72.70 3.63
CA ALA A 62 25.21 71.43 4.32
C ALA A 62 24.40 70.45 3.44
N ASP A 63 24.70 69.14 3.55
CA ASP A 63 23.81 68.10 3.02
C ASP A 63 22.44 68.29 3.69
N PRO A 64 21.39 68.67 2.93
CA PRO A 64 20.10 69.00 3.52
C PRO A 64 19.50 67.85 4.33
N VAL A 65 19.81 66.60 3.98
CA VAL A 65 19.36 65.42 4.73
C VAL A 65 20.09 65.31 6.07
N ALA A 66 21.40 65.52 6.09
CA ALA A 66 22.17 65.58 7.33
C ALA A 66 21.76 66.75 8.23
N SER A 67 21.34 67.89 7.66
CA SER A 67 20.80 69.02 8.41
C SER A 67 19.45 68.72 9.05
N ILE A 68 18.59 67.94 8.39
CA ILE A 68 17.31 67.48 8.96
C ILE A 68 17.55 66.56 10.17
N GLU A 69 18.56 65.69 10.08
CA GLU A 69 18.96 64.80 11.18
C GLU A 69 19.66 65.55 12.33
N ALA A 70 20.31 66.68 12.02
CA ALA A 70 20.87 67.57 13.03
C ALA A 70 19.76 68.20 13.90
N SER A 71 20.10 68.53 15.14
CA SER A 71 19.16 69.03 16.16
C SER A 71 18.41 70.34 15.83
N ASN A 72 18.69 70.97 14.69
CA ASN A 72 18.11 72.25 14.26
C ASN A 72 16.59 72.19 14.03
N PHE A 73 16.05 71.01 13.71
CA PHE A 73 14.61 70.80 13.50
C PHE A 73 13.86 70.28 14.74
N LYS A 74 14.58 70.03 15.85
CA LYS A 74 13.98 69.60 17.12
C LYS A 74 12.80 70.46 17.60
N PRO A 75 12.85 71.80 17.51
CA PRO A 75 11.72 72.64 17.94
C PRO A 75 10.44 72.37 17.17
N ILE A 76 10.53 72.00 15.88
CA ILE A 76 9.36 71.65 15.06
C ILE A 76 8.71 70.38 15.60
N TRP A 77 9.52 69.36 15.89
CA TRP A 77 9.04 68.09 16.43
C TRP A 77 8.32 68.30 17.76
N ASP A 78 8.90 69.11 18.66
CA ASP A 78 8.33 69.39 19.98
C ASP A 78 6.98 70.11 19.87
N VAL A 79 6.86 71.09 18.97
CA VAL A 79 5.59 71.81 18.72
C VAL A 79 4.53 70.92 18.09
N LEU A 80 4.90 70.11 17.09
CA LEU A 80 3.96 69.19 16.45
C LEU A 80 3.50 68.08 17.39
N ASN A 81 4.39 67.54 18.22
CA ASN A 81 4.04 66.57 19.25
C ASN A 81 3.09 67.19 20.30
N ALA A 82 3.31 68.45 20.67
CA ALA A 82 2.40 69.20 21.54
C ALA A 82 1.01 69.41 20.91
N LEU A 83 0.96 69.77 19.62
CA LEU A 83 -0.29 69.91 18.88
C LEU A 83 -1.03 68.58 18.75
N LYS A 84 -0.31 67.50 18.40
CA LYS A 84 -0.86 66.13 18.29
C LYS A 84 -1.50 65.65 19.59
N ALA A 85 -0.95 66.04 20.74
CA ALA A 85 -1.49 65.67 22.05
C ALA A 85 -2.86 66.32 22.37
N HIS A 86 -3.26 67.35 21.62
CA HIS A 86 -4.51 68.11 21.84
C HIS A 86 -5.47 68.11 20.64
N ASP A 87 -4.99 67.82 19.43
CA ASP A 87 -5.80 67.74 18.20
C ASP A 87 -5.82 66.30 17.68
N ASP A 88 -6.88 65.56 18.04
CA ASP A 88 -7.12 64.18 17.61
C ASP A 88 -7.23 64.06 16.08
N VAL A 89 -7.71 65.11 15.39
CA VAL A 89 -7.86 65.11 13.92
C VAL A 89 -6.49 65.20 13.26
N LEU A 90 -5.63 66.11 13.72
CA LEU A 90 -4.25 66.20 13.24
C LEU A 90 -3.47 64.92 13.54
N SER A 91 -3.65 64.37 14.75
CA SER A 91 -3.07 63.08 15.15
C SER A 91 -3.43 61.96 14.17
N ALA A 92 -4.73 61.78 13.91
CA ALA A 92 -5.23 60.76 12.99
C ALA A 92 -4.76 60.99 11.54
N GLN A 93 -4.69 62.24 11.07
CA GLN A 93 -4.17 62.57 9.74
C GLN A 93 -2.71 62.16 9.59
N LEU A 94 -1.85 62.50 10.55
CA LEU A 94 -0.43 62.14 10.54
C LEU A 94 -0.24 60.61 10.58
N ASP A 95 -0.99 59.93 11.43
CA ASP A 95 -0.93 58.46 11.55
C ASP A 95 -1.45 57.77 10.26
N GLN A 96 -2.45 58.34 9.59
CA GLN A 96 -2.93 57.86 8.28
C GLN A 96 -1.88 58.04 7.18
N ILE A 97 -1.17 59.18 7.15
CA ILE A 97 -0.05 59.40 6.22
C ILE A 97 1.06 58.39 6.51
N ARG A 98 1.41 58.17 7.78
CA ARG A 98 2.42 57.17 8.18
C ARG A 98 2.03 55.74 7.78
N THR A 99 0.77 55.38 7.94
CA THR A 99 0.22 54.11 7.44
C THR A 99 0.33 54.02 5.90
N GLY A 100 0.08 55.12 5.20
CA GLY A 100 0.24 55.22 3.74
C GLY A 100 1.68 54.97 3.29
N LEU A 101 2.67 55.54 3.98
CA LEU A 101 4.09 55.27 3.75
C LEU A 101 4.43 53.79 3.95
N GLY A 102 3.84 53.16 4.98
CA GLY A 102 3.97 51.72 5.22
C GLY A 102 3.45 50.87 4.07
N LYS A 103 2.31 51.23 3.47
CA LYS A 103 1.74 50.51 2.32
C LYS A 103 2.61 50.58 1.07
N ARG A 104 3.42 51.63 0.94
CA ARG A 104 4.31 51.88 -0.20
C ARG A 104 5.69 52.27 0.32
N PRO A 105 6.48 51.30 0.84
CA PRO A 105 7.81 51.56 1.36
C PRO A 105 8.68 52.27 0.31
N GLY A 106 9.39 53.32 0.73
CA GLY A 106 10.20 54.17 -0.17
C GLY A 106 9.42 55.28 -0.89
N SER A 107 8.11 55.44 -0.64
CA SER A 107 7.37 56.63 -1.11
C SER A 107 7.66 57.86 -0.24
N ALA A 108 7.58 59.05 -0.85
CA ALA A 108 7.74 60.32 -0.16
C ALA A 108 6.39 61.01 0.11
N VAL A 109 6.37 61.91 1.09
CA VAL A 109 5.18 62.71 1.43
C VAL A 109 5.05 63.91 0.49
N GLY A 110 4.03 63.86 -0.37
CA GLY A 110 3.70 64.94 -1.30
C GLY A 110 3.22 66.22 -0.60
N PRO A 111 3.23 67.37 -1.30
CA PRO A 111 2.90 68.67 -0.72
C PRO A 111 1.43 68.79 -0.26
N GLU A 112 0.50 68.11 -0.94
CA GLU A 112 -0.93 68.15 -0.60
C GLU A 112 -1.31 67.30 0.62
N ALA A 113 -0.41 66.39 1.05
CA ALA A 113 -0.70 65.46 2.14
C ALA A 113 -0.84 66.16 3.50
N LEU A 114 -0.16 67.30 3.68
CA LEU A 114 -0.16 68.08 4.93
C LEU A 114 -0.84 69.44 4.73
N SER A 115 -2.13 69.44 4.38
CA SER A 115 -2.89 70.67 4.12
C SER A 115 -2.88 71.71 5.26
N ARG A 116 -2.67 71.27 6.52
CA ARG A 116 -2.60 72.15 7.70
C ARG A 116 -1.18 72.64 8.04
N ILE A 117 -0.15 72.08 7.42
CA ILE A 117 1.25 72.43 7.69
C ILE A 117 1.87 72.93 6.40
N GLN A 118 2.04 74.25 6.31
CA GLN A 118 2.67 74.89 5.17
C GLN A 118 4.19 74.98 5.38
N PHE A 119 4.94 74.53 4.39
CA PHE A 119 6.40 74.67 4.34
C PHE A 119 6.75 75.83 3.42
N ASP A 120 7.26 76.92 3.99
CA ASP A 120 7.80 78.05 3.22
C ASP A 120 9.31 77.88 3.11
N LEU A 121 9.78 77.43 1.94
CA LEU A 121 11.18 77.06 1.70
C LEU A 121 11.89 78.18 0.91
N PRO A 122 13.16 78.49 1.24
CA PRO A 122 13.95 79.43 0.45
C PRO A 122 14.07 78.99 -1.01
N ALA A 123 14.14 79.96 -1.93
CA ALA A 123 14.33 79.69 -3.36
C ALA A 123 15.65 78.97 -3.70
N SER A 124 16.61 78.95 -2.78
CA SER A 124 17.87 78.22 -2.90
C SER A 124 17.74 76.71 -2.68
N VAL A 125 16.58 76.23 -2.22
CA VAL A 125 16.34 74.82 -1.89
C VAL A 125 15.31 74.22 -2.85
N ASP A 126 15.58 73.01 -3.35
CA ASP A 126 14.73 72.35 -4.34
C ASP A 126 13.50 71.65 -3.73
N ALA A 127 12.62 71.17 -4.60
CA ALA A 127 11.40 70.47 -4.20
C ALA A 127 11.67 69.13 -3.48
N SER A 128 12.78 68.45 -3.80
CA SER A 128 13.15 67.17 -3.17
C SER A 128 13.48 67.33 -1.69
N PHE A 129 14.08 68.46 -1.29
CA PHE A 129 14.24 68.76 0.14
C PHE A 129 12.89 68.87 0.86
N GLY A 130 11.92 69.54 0.25
CA GLY A 130 10.58 69.67 0.83
C GLY A 130 9.89 68.32 1.02
N GLU A 131 10.06 67.39 0.08
CA GLU A 131 9.57 66.02 0.20
C GLU A 131 10.30 65.23 1.30
N ALA A 132 11.63 65.33 1.37
CA ALA A 132 12.43 64.69 2.39
C ALA A 132 12.08 65.21 3.80
N LEU A 133 11.94 66.54 3.96
CA LEU A 133 11.57 67.17 5.21
C LEU A 133 10.17 66.76 5.67
N ARG A 134 9.17 66.74 4.77
CA ARG A 134 7.82 66.27 5.09
C ARG A 134 7.81 64.81 5.52
N THR A 135 8.56 63.97 4.83
CA THR A 135 8.66 62.54 5.13
C THR A 135 9.31 62.33 6.50
N HIS A 136 10.44 63.00 6.75
CA HIS A 136 11.14 62.93 8.03
C HIS A 136 10.32 63.50 9.19
N LEU A 137 9.54 64.56 8.94
CA LEU A 137 8.61 65.12 9.91
C LEU A 137 7.59 64.09 10.34
N VAL A 138 6.89 63.46 9.38
CA VAL A 138 5.89 62.44 9.66
C VAL A 138 6.55 61.27 10.41
N GLU A 139 7.74 60.85 10.00
CA GLU A 139 8.52 59.80 10.67
C GLU A 139 8.84 60.10 12.12
N ARG A 140 9.17 61.35 12.45
CA ARG A 140 9.61 61.74 13.77
C ARG A 140 8.46 61.93 14.76
N VAL A 141 7.29 62.36 14.28
CA VAL A 141 6.12 62.72 15.11
C VAL A 141 5.04 61.62 15.18
N THR A 142 5.21 60.53 14.43
CA THR A 142 4.30 59.37 14.44
C THR A 142 4.96 58.14 15.04
N ASP A 143 4.16 57.21 15.56
CA ASP A 143 4.70 55.94 16.03
C ASP A 143 5.08 55.07 14.81
N SER A 144 6.26 54.48 14.87
CA SER A 144 6.71 53.41 13.95
C SER A 144 5.67 52.31 13.72
N TRP A 145 4.81 52.04 14.71
CA TRP A 145 3.74 51.04 14.60
C TRP A 145 2.79 51.31 13.42
N GLU A 146 2.46 52.58 13.13
CA GLU A 146 1.56 52.94 12.02
C GLU A 146 2.16 52.54 10.66
N PHE A 147 3.47 52.73 10.50
CA PHE A 147 4.19 52.31 9.29
C PHE A 147 4.14 50.78 9.14
N SER A 148 4.48 50.05 10.20
CA SER A 148 4.46 48.59 10.18
C SER A 148 3.07 48.02 9.92
N PHE A 149 2.03 48.64 10.49
CA PHE A 149 0.65 48.28 10.25
C PHE A 149 0.24 48.51 8.79
N GLY A 150 0.64 49.64 8.20
CA GLY A 150 0.43 49.93 6.79
C GLY A 150 1.09 48.90 5.87
N ALA A 151 2.33 48.51 6.18
CA ALA A 151 3.06 47.49 5.43
C ALA A 151 2.39 46.11 5.54
N LEU A 152 1.94 45.72 6.74
CA LEU A 152 1.18 44.49 6.93
C LEU A 152 -0.17 44.54 6.18
N GLN A 153 -0.83 45.69 6.15
CA GLN A 153 -2.10 45.84 5.43
C GLN A 153 -1.91 45.66 3.92
N ALA A 154 -0.85 46.23 3.34
CA ALA A 154 -0.52 46.02 1.93
C ALA A 154 -0.21 44.54 1.65
N TYR A 155 0.59 43.91 2.50
CA TYR A 155 0.90 42.48 2.40
C TYR A 155 -0.37 41.61 2.44
N ALA A 156 -1.27 41.87 3.39
CA ALA A 156 -2.52 41.13 3.54
C ALA A 156 -3.45 41.29 2.34
N GLN A 157 -3.45 42.48 1.70
CA GLN A 157 -4.21 42.72 0.46
C GLN A 157 -3.63 41.97 -0.74
N GLU A 158 -2.31 41.86 -0.83
CA GLU A 158 -1.62 41.19 -1.93
C GLU A 158 -1.68 39.66 -1.81
N HIS A 159 -1.45 39.12 -0.61
CA HIS A 159 -1.31 37.69 -0.37
C HIS A 159 -2.57 37.03 0.19
N GLY A 160 -3.54 37.80 0.69
CA GLY A 160 -4.76 37.30 1.32
C GLY A 160 -4.53 36.73 2.73
N ASP A 161 -3.32 36.83 3.28
CA ASP A 161 -2.97 36.38 4.62
C ASP A 161 -1.99 37.31 5.35
N CYS A 162 -1.80 37.06 6.65
CA CYS A 162 -0.83 37.78 7.49
C CYS A 162 0.32 36.84 7.93
N PHE A 163 0.79 35.94 7.07
CA PHE A 163 1.78 34.90 7.38
C PHE A 163 3.12 35.12 6.66
N LEU A 164 3.89 36.08 7.17
CA LEU A 164 5.26 36.33 6.72
C LEU A 164 6.30 35.60 7.60
N PRO A 165 7.41 35.10 7.01
CA PRO A 165 8.55 34.60 7.77
C PRO A 165 9.16 35.67 8.68
N VAL A 166 9.76 35.26 9.80
CA VAL A 166 10.44 36.17 10.74
C VAL A 166 11.54 37.00 10.05
N SER A 167 12.19 36.41 9.04
CA SER A 167 13.24 37.05 8.24
C SER A 167 12.73 37.97 7.13
N HIS A 168 11.41 38.10 6.94
CA HIS A 168 10.85 38.93 5.88
C HIS A 168 11.21 40.40 6.09
N LYS A 169 11.78 40.99 5.03
CA LYS A 169 12.20 42.39 4.98
C LYS A 169 11.49 43.11 3.84
N LEU A 170 11.10 44.35 4.09
CA LEU A 170 10.65 45.26 3.05
C LEU A 170 11.83 45.72 2.18
N PRO A 171 11.59 46.32 1.00
CA PRO A 171 12.66 46.79 0.09
C PRO A 171 13.65 47.76 0.72
N ASP A 172 13.21 48.53 1.71
CA ASP A 172 14.02 49.47 2.50
C ASP A 172 14.84 48.77 3.62
N GLY A 173 14.74 47.45 3.75
CA GLY A 173 15.42 46.64 4.76
C GLY A 173 14.65 46.47 6.08
N TYR A 174 13.46 47.08 6.24
CA TYR A 174 12.68 47.00 7.46
C TYR A 174 12.19 45.56 7.76
N GLN A 175 12.42 45.08 8.99
CA GLN A 175 12.10 43.71 9.40
C GLN A 175 10.64 43.54 9.84
N LEU A 176 9.72 43.58 8.88
CA LEU A 176 8.28 43.40 9.15
C LEU A 176 7.96 42.04 9.78
N GLY A 177 8.68 40.98 9.41
CA GLY A 177 8.55 39.64 10.00
C GLY A 177 8.76 39.63 11.51
N MET A 178 9.82 40.28 11.98
CA MET A 178 10.13 40.39 13.41
C MET A 178 9.09 41.24 14.15
N TRP A 179 8.66 42.36 13.55
CA TRP A 179 7.61 43.19 14.13
C TRP A 179 6.31 42.41 14.34
N LEU A 180 5.89 41.61 13.35
CA LEU A 180 4.68 40.79 13.44
C LEU A 180 4.75 39.75 14.57
N VAL A 181 5.89 39.07 14.73
CA VAL A 181 6.10 38.13 15.85
C VAL A 181 6.00 38.85 17.19
N ASN A 182 6.59 40.05 17.30
CA ASN A 182 6.49 40.86 18.51
C ASN A 182 5.05 41.30 18.81
N GLN A 183 4.24 41.62 17.78
CA GLN A 183 2.82 41.92 18.00
C GLN A 183 2.09 40.70 18.58
N ARG A 184 2.28 39.52 18.00
CA ARG A 184 1.63 38.29 18.49
C ARG A 184 2.08 37.94 19.91
N ALA A 185 3.37 38.08 20.22
CA ALA A 185 3.90 37.82 21.57
C ALA A 185 3.37 38.79 22.64
N ARG A 186 3.04 40.03 22.25
CA ARG A 186 2.51 41.08 23.13
C ARG A 186 0.99 41.20 23.10
N GLN A 187 0.27 40.18 22.63
CA GLN A 187 -1.19 40.20 22.52
C GLN A 187 -1.91 40.70 23.79
N ALA A 188 -1.39 40.34 24.97
CA ALA A 188 -1.99 40.73 26.25
C ALA A 188 -1.74 42.20 26.65
N THR A 189 -0.75 42.87 26.05
CA THR A 189 -0.31 44.22 26.43
C THR A 189 -0.46 45.26 25.32
N ILE A 190 -0.87 44.84 24.11
CA ILE A 190 -1.17 45.76 23.02
C ILE A 190 -2.43 46.59 23.36
N PRO A 191 -2.42 47.92 23.10
CA PRO A 191 -3.60 48.77 23.25
C PRO A 191 -4.82 48.23 22.50
N THR A 192 -6.01 48.33 23.10
CA THR A 192 -7.26 47.76 22.55
C THR A 192 -7.55 48.22 21.12
N GLU A 193 -7.29 49.48 20.80
CA GLU A 193 -7.48 50.02 19.45
C GLU A 193 -6.57 49.34 18.41
N ARG A 194 -5.27 49.19 18.72
CA ARG A 194 -4.30 48.49 17.86
C ARG A 194 -4.67 47.02 17.69
N LYS A 195 -5.16 46.39 18.77
CA LYS A 195 -5.64 45.02 18.75
C LYS A 195 -6.80 44.86 17.76
N ALA A 196 -7.80 45.74 17.85
CA ALA A 196 -8.95 45.74 16.94
C ALA A 196 -8.54 45.99 15.48
N ARG A 197 -7.60 46.90 15.23
CA ARG A 197 -7.06 47.17 13.89
C ARG A 197 -6.36 45.96 13.27
N LEU A 198 -5.58 45.21 14.06
CA LEU A 198 -4.94 43.96 13.61
C LEU A 198 -5.98 42.87 13.34
N GLU A 199 -6.95 42.69 14.25
CA GLU A 199 -8.03 41.69 14.11
C GLU A 199 -8.96 41.96 12.92
N ALA A 200 -9.05 43.21 12.46
CA ALA A 200 -9.80 43.58 11.27
C ALA A 200 -9.09 43.22 9.94
N LEU A 201 -7.81 42.83 9.97
CA LEU A 201 -7.08 42.44 8.77
C LEU A 201 -7.51 41.04 8.30
N GLN A 202 -7.68 40.90 6.98
CA GLN A 202 -7.96 39.61 6.36
C GLN A 202 -6.80 38.63 6.62
N GLY A 203 -7.14 37.42 7.08
CA GLY A 203 -6.16 36.38 7.37
C GLY A 203 -5.32 36.64 8.63
N TRP A 204 -5.72 37.59 9.49
CA TRP A 204 -5.09 37.78 10.79
C TRP A 204 -5.35 36.60 11.73
N SER A 205 -4.30 36.16 12.42
CA SER A 205 -4.40 35.23 13.54
C SER A 205 -3.33 35.56 14.58
N TRP A 206 -3.73 35.52 15.85
CA TRP A 206 -2.84 35.62 17.01
C TRP A 206 -1.96 34.39 17.16
N SER A 207 -2.46 33.21 16.76
CA SER A 207 -1.71 31.95 16.75
C SER A 207 -1.73 31.33 15.35
N PRO A 208 -0.73 31.65 14.50
CA PRO A 208 -0.60 31.09 13.16
C PRO A 208 -0.58 29.57 13.13
N HIS A 209 0.05 28.95 14.13
CA HIS A 209 0.14 27.51 14.24
C HIS A 209 -1.20 26.85 14.57
N ASP A 210 -2.05 27.52 15.36
CA ASP A 210 -3.40 27.04 15.61
C ASP A 210 -4.26 27.23 14.36
N ALA A 211 -4.23 28.41 13.74
CA ALA A 211 -4.98 28.66 12.51
C ALA A 211 -4.61 27.67 11.39
N ALA A 212 -3.32 27.44 11.15
CA ALA A 212 -2.86 26.47 10.15
C ALA A 212 -3.27 25.03 10.50
N TRP A 213 -3.36 24.70 11.79
CA TRP A 213 -3.87 23.39 12.23
C TRP A 213 -5.37 23.27 11.98
N GLU A 214 -6.16 24.31 12.28
CA GLU A 214 -7.61 24.36 12.01
C GLU A 214 -7.91 24.20 10.52
N THR A 215 -7.16 24.89 9.64
CA THR A 215 -7.29 24.72 8.19
C THR A 215 -7.05 23.27 7.76
N GLY A 216 -5.97 22.65 8.25
CA GLY A 216 -5.69 21.25 7.94
C GLY A 216 -6.74 20.28 8.49
N PHE A 217 -7.26 20.55 9.68
CA PHE A 217 -8.34 19.78 10.29
C PHE A 217 -9.65 19.90 9.50
N GLN A 218 -9.97 21.09 9.01
CA GLN A 218 -11.14 21.34 8.17
C GLN A 218 -11.06 20.55 6.87
N HIS A 219 -9.93 20.63 6.15
CA HIS A 219 -9.71 19.83 4.94
C HIS A 219 -9.79 18.31 5.19
N LEU A 220 -9.27 17.84 6.33
CA LEU A 220 -9.39 16.42 6.68
C LEU A 220 -10.84 16.04 6.96
N SER A 221 -11.60 16.91 7.64
CA SER A 221 -13.01 16.69 7.95
C SER A 221 -13.86 16.60 6.69
N GLU A 222 -13.63 17.50 5.73
CA GLU A 222 -14.27 17.47 4.40
C GLU A 222 -13.89 16.21 3.62
N TYR A 223 -12.60 15.84 3.61
CA TYR A 223 -12.14 14.61 2.98
C TYR A 223 -12.79 13.37 3.60
N ALA A 224 -12.90 13.31 4.93
CA ALA A 224 -13.50 12.20 5.66
C ALA A 224 -15.00 12.08 5.34
N ALA A 225 -15.71 13.21 5.25
CA ALA A 225 -17.11 13.24 4.85
C ALA A 225 -17.32 12.76 3.41
N ALA A 226 -16.43 13.12 2.48
CA ALA A 226 -16.55 12.75 1.07
C ALA A 226 -16.15 11.30 0.78
N SER A 227 -15.10 10.78 1.42
CA SER A 227 -14.52 9.46 1.12
C SER A 227 -14.93 8.36 2.11
N GLY A 228 -15.56 8.73 3.23
CA GLY A 228 -15.91 7.81 4.31
C GLY A 228 -14.71 7.27 5.11
N ASN A 229 -13.51 7.81 4.92
CA ASN A 229 -12.31 7.42 5.66
C ASN A 229 -11.29 8.56 5.77
N CYS A 230 -10.30 8.41 6.67
CA CYS A 230 -9.19 9.37 6.80
C CYS A 230 -7.85 8.83 6.25
N ASN A 231 -7.88 7.87 5.34
CA ASN A 231 -6.67 7.29 4.74
C ASN A 231 -6.21 8.09 3.52
N VAL A 232 -5.78 9.32 3.79
CA VAL A 232 -5.23 10.21 2.77
C VAL A 232 -3.84 9.73 2.33
N ALA A 233 -3.64 9.54 1.03
CA ALA A 233 -2.32 9.23 0.47
C ALA A 233 -1.35 10.38 0.73
N GLN A 234 -0.08 10.10 1.05
CA GLN A 234 0.89 11.15 1.43
C GLN A 234 1.11 12.21 0.33
N THR A 235 0.97 11.82 -0.94
CA THR A 235 1.09 12.69 -2.11
C THR A 235 -0.19 13.45 -2.47
N HIS A 236 -1.30 13.24 -1.74
CA HIS A 236 -2.57 13.88 -2.03
C HIS A 236 -2.51 15.38 -1.74
N VAL A 237 -3.00 16.15 -2.72
CA VAL A 237 -3.13 17.60 -2.69
C VAL A 237 -4.59 17.93 -3.00
N GLN A 238 -5.17 18.82 -2.21
CA GLN A 238 -6.52 19.33 -2.41
C GLN A 238 -6.61 20.20 -3.66
N LEU A 239 -7.83 20.47 -4.13
CA LEU A 239 -8.08 21.29 -5.32
C LEU A 239 -7.52 22.72 -5.19
N ASP A 240 -7.48 23.25 -3.98
CA ASP A 240 -6.91 24.55 -3.64
C ASP A 240 -5.37 24.54 -3.48
N GLY A 241 -4.72 23.40 -3.72
CA GLY A 241 -3.28 23.22 -3.58
C GLY A 241 -2.82 22.80 -2.18
N TYR A 242 -3.71 22.60 -1.21
CA TYR A 242 -3.34 22.20 0.15
C TYR A 242 -2.81 20.76 0.20
N ARG A 243 -1.60 20.57 0.73
CA ARG A 243 -0.95 19.23 0.84
C ARG A 243 -1.49 18.42 2.02
N LEU A 244 -2.77 18.06 1.96
CA LEU A 244 -3.47 17.35 3.04
C LEU A 244 -2.78 16.02 3.40
N GLY A 245 -2.29 15.26 2.41
CA GLY A 245 -1.59 14.00 2.66
C GLY A 245 -0.36 14.15 3.57
N GLN A 246 0.41 15.20 3.36
CA GLN A 246 1.57 15.52 4.18
C GLN A 246 1.17 16.01 5.57
N TRP A 247 0.11 16.84 5.66
CA TRP A 247 -0.41 17.30 6.95
C TRP A 247 -0.90 16.15 7.83
N VAL A 248 -1.68 15.21 7.27
CA VAL A 248 -2.19 14.02 7.97
C VAL A 248 -1.03 13.13 8.46
N ALA A 249 -0.04 12.89 7.60
CA ALA A 249 1.15 12.13 7.97
C ALA A 249 1.90 12.78 9.15
N ASN A 250 2.02 14.11 9.13
CA ASN A 250 2.63 14.88 10.22
C ASN A 250 1.83 14.77 11.52
N GLN A 251 0.49 14.79 11.47
CA GLN A 251 -0.34 14.63 12.68
C GLN A 251 -0.13 13.25 13.30
N ARG A 252 -0.14 12.19 12.49
CA ARG A 252 0.14 10.81 12.96
C ARG A 252 1.53 10.68 13.58
N ALA A 253 2.55 11.26 12.96
CA ALA A 253 3.92 11.21 13.46
C ALA A 253 4.13 12.01 14.77
N LYS A 254 3.32 13.05 15.01
CA LYS A 254 3.42 13.93 16.17
C LYS A 254 2.39 13.64 17.26
N GLN A 255 1.68 12.50 17.21
CA GLN A 255 0.64 12.14 18.20
C GLN A 255 1.08 12.41 19.64
N LEU A 256 2.23 11.88 20.06
CA LEU A 256 2.73 12.00 21.44
C LEU A 256 3.12 13.44 21.85
N LYS A 257 3.37 14.33 20.88
CA LYS A 257 3.72 15.74 21.12
C LYS A 257 2.52 16.67 20.98
N MET A 258 1.37 16.15 20.59
CA MET A 258 0.15 16.91 20.34
C MET A 258 -0.69 16.99 21.60
N THR A 259 -1.42 18.10 21.76
CA THR A 259 -2.35 18.29 22.87
C THR A 259 -3.49 17.27 22.83
N ILE A 260 -3.98 16.87 24.00
CA ILE A 260 -5.09 15.90 24.13
C ILE A 260 -6.33 16.40 23.37
N ALA A 261 -6.65 17.69 23.46
CA ALA A 261 -7.78 18.28 22.74
C ALA A 261 -7.72 18.07 21.22
N ARG A 262 -6.52 18.21 20.61
CA ARG A 262 -6.33 17.96 19.17
C ARG A 262 -6.38 16.48 18.83
N GLN A 263 -5.85 15.61 19.71
CA GLN A 263 -5.95 14.17 19.55
C GLN A 263 -7.43 13.74 19.52
N SER A 264 -8.22 14.17 20.51
CA SER A 264 -9.64 13.83 20.60
C SER A 264 -10.45 14.32 19.40
N ARG A 265 -10.13 15.51 18.86
CA ARG A 265 -10.79 16.01 17.64
C ARG A 265 -10.51 15.14 16.42
N LEU A 266 -9.28 14.66 16.25
CA LEU A 266 -8.91 13.77 15.16
C LEU A 266 -9.56 12.38 15.33
N GLU A 267 -9.55 11.85 16.56
CA GLU A 267 -10.18 10.57 16.89
C GLU A 267 -11.70 10.57 16.71
N ALA A 268 -12.35 11.73 16.81
CA ALA A 268 -13.78 11.89 16.51
C ALA A 268 -14.11 11.80 15.01
N LEU A 269 -13.12 11.87 14.11
CA LEU A 269 -13.37 11.75 12.68
C LEU A 269 -13.60 10.28 12.26
N PRO A 270 -14.61 10.02 11.41
CA PRO A 270 -14.93 8.66 10.97
C PRO A 270 -13.77 8.05 10.17
N GLY A 271 -13.31 6.88 10.59
CA GLY A 271 -12.20 6.17 9.94
C GLY A 271 -10.81 6.77 10.22
N TRP A 272 -10.67 7.62 11.25
CA TRP A 272 -9.36 8.04 11.74
C TRP A 272 -8.67 6.92 12.52
N HIS A 273 -7.44 6.63 12.12
CA HIS A 273 -6.54 5.75 12.85
C HIS A 273 -5.15 6.37 12.91
N TRP A 274 -4.53 6.31 14.10
CA TRP A 274 -3.14 6.74 14.32
C TRP A 274 -2.16 5.89 13.51
N SER A 275 -2.39 4.57 13.45
CA SER A 275 -1.69 3.63 12.59
C SER A 275 -2.67 2.95 11.62
N PRO A 276 -2.81 3.48 10.37
CA PRO A 276 -3.64 2.84 9.35
C PRO A 276 -3.23 1.41 9.04
N ARG A 277 -1.94 1.09 9.16
CA ARG A 277 -1.41 -0.26 8.91
C ARG A 277 -1.88 -1.25 9.97
N ASP A 278 -1.89 -0.84 11.24
CA ASP A 278 -2.38 -1.71 12.31
C ASP A 278 -3.89 -1.86 12.26
N ALA A 279 -4.63 -0.78 12.00
CA ALA A 279 -6.09 -0.86 11.79
C ALA A 279 -6.46 -1.78 10.61
N ALA A 280 -5.75 -1.69 9.48
CA ALA A 280 -5.96 -2.59 8.35
C ALA A 280 -5.60 -4.06 8.67
N TRP A 281 -4.60 -4.27 9.53
CA TRP A 281 -4.25 -5.61 10.01
C TRP A 281 -5.35 -6.16 10.93
N GLU A 282 -5.85 -5.37 11.88
CA GLU A 282 -6.95 -5.75 12.77
C GLU A 282 -8.22 -6.11 12.00
N MET A 283 -8.56 -5.31 10.99
CA MET A 283 -9.69 -5.61 10.12
C MET A 283 -9.49 -6.97 9.44
N GLY A 284 -8.33 -7.22 8.83
CA GLY A 284 -8.04 -8.51 8.19
C GLY A 284 -8.06 -9.69 9.15
N TYR A 285 -7.55 -9.49 10.38
CA TYR A 285 -7.61 -10.48 11.45
C TYR A 285 -9.05 -10.81 11.83
N GLN A 286 -9.91 -9.80 12.00
CA GLN A 286 -11.32 -10.02 12.31
C GLN A 286 -12.03 -10.78 11.20
N GLN A 287 -11.80 -10.41 9.93
CA GLN A 287 -12.37 -11.12 8.79
C GLN A 287 -11.92 -12.59 8.73
N LEU A 288 -10.66 -12.89 9.07
CA LEU A 288 -10.18 -14.26 9.17
C LEU A 288 -10.82 -15.01 10.34
N ASN A 289 -10.97 -14.36 11.49
CA ASN A 289 -11.61 -14.94 12.66
C ASN A 289 -13.07 -15.33 12.37
N ASP A 290 -13.82 -14.47 11.70
CA ASP A 290 -15.20 -14.74 11.29
C ASP A 290 -15.27 -15.87 10.25
N TYR A 291 -14.31 -15.91 9.32
CA TYR A 291 -14.17 -17.02 8.36
C TYR A 291 -13.87 -18.34 9.07
N ALA A 292 -12.95 -18.35 10.03
CA ALA A 292 -12.57 -19.55 10.79
C ALA A 292 -13.74 -20.08 11.62
N ALA A 293 -14.55 -19.19 12.20
CA ALA A 293 -15.74 -19.56 12.95
C ALA A 293 -16.82 -20.23 12.08
N THR A 294 -16.92 -19.85 10.79
CA THR A 294 -17.92 -20.39 9.86
C THR A 294 -17.43 -21.64 9.11
N SER A 295 -16.17 -21.66 8.71
CA SER A 295 -15.60 -22.73 7.87
C SER A 295 -14.93 -23.84 8.68
N GLY A 296 -14.58 -23.57 9.94
CA GLY A 296 -13.84 -24.51 10.80
C GLY A 296 -12.34 -24.62 10.50
N ASP A 297 -11.83 -23.85 9.54
CA ASP A 297 -10.41 -23.79 9.19
C ASP A 297 -9.96 -22.39 8.75
N CYS A 298 -8.64 -22.19 8.62
CA CYS A 298 -8.03 -20.98 8.07
C CYS A 298 -7.37 -21.23 6.69
N LEU A 299 -7.84 -22.22 5.94
CA LEU A 299 -7.30 -22.62 4.62
C LEU A 299 -7.96 -21.83 3.50
N VAL A 300 -7.81 -20.51 3.55
CA VAL A 300 -8.36 -19.61 2.55
C VAL A 300 -7.54 -19.68 1.26
N ARG A 301 -8.18 -19.96 0.12
CA ARG A 301 -7.55 -19.88 -1.21
C ARG A 301 -7.11 -18.44 -1.50
N ALA A 302 -5.95 -18.25 -2.13
CA ALA A 302 -5.38 -16.91 -2.37
C ALA A 302 -6.33 -15.94 -3.11
N GLU A 303 -7.15 -16.46 -4.02
CA GLU A 303 -8.14 -15.72 -4.81
C GLU A 303 -9.48 -15.49 -4.10
N HIS A 304 -9.68 -16.07 -2.91
CA HIS A 304 -10.95 -15.96 -2.20
C HIS A 304 -11.23 -14.52 -1.77
N LYS A 305 -12.43 -14.05 -2.11
CA LYS A 305 -12.96 -12.75 -1.75
C LYS A 305 -14.24 -12.93 -0.94
N LEU A 306 -14.38 -12.13 0.10
CA LEU A 306 -15.60 -12.06 0.89
C LEU A 306 -16.69 -11.28 0.15
N ALA A 307 -17.94 -11.40 0.60
CA ALA A 307 -19.09 -10.74 -0.02
C ALA A 307 -18.97 -9.21 -0.06
N ASN A 308 -18.25 -8.62 0.90
CA ASN A 308 -17.92 -7.19 0.94
C ASN A 308 -16.76 -6.79 -0.01
N GLY A 309 -16.27 -7.73 -0.84
CA GLY A 309 -15.16 -7.52 -1.78
C GLY A 309 -13.76 -7.66 -1.18
N TYR A 310 -13.64 -7.91 0.13
CA TYR A 310 -12.34 -8.02 0.81
C TYR A 310 -11.57 -9.27 0.35
N GLN A 311 -10.31 -9.09 -0.04
CA GLN A 311 -9.44 -10.17 -0.55
C GLN A 311 -8.77 -10.95 0.60
N LEU A 312 -9.58 -11.69 1.36
CA LEU A 312 -9.11 -12.42 2.54
C LEU A 312 -7.99 -13.41 2.21
N GLY A 313 -8.08 -14.12 1.09
CA GLY A 313 -7.06 -15.07 0.66
C GLY A 313 -5.66 -14.47 0.49
N MET A 314 -5.61 -13.30 -0.14
CA MET A 314 -4.37 -12.55 -0.35
C MET A 314 -3.80 -12.04 0.98
N TRP A 315 -4.67 -11.56 1.88
CA TRP A 315 -4.26 -11.11 3.21
C TRP A 315 -3.65 -12.24 4.04
N VAL A 316 -4.30 -13.41 4.07
CA VAL A 316 -3.81 -14.62 4.76
C VAL A 316 -2.47 -15.08 4.20
N ALA A 317 -2.33 -15.14 2.86
CA ALA A 317 -1.07 -15.48 2.21
C ALA A 317 0.06 -14.51 2.61
N THR A 318 -0.26 -13.21 2.66
CA THR A 318 0.69 -12.17 3.10
C THR A 318 1.12 -12.38 4.55
N GLN A 319 0.20 -12.74 5.46
CA GLN A 319 0.55 -13.00 6.86
C GLN A 319 1.51 -14.18 6.98
N ARG A 320 1.25 -15.28 6.26
CA ARG A 320 2.12 -16.47 6.25
C ARG A 320 3.54 -16.14 5.76
N LEU A 321 3.66 -15.35 4.68
CA LEU A 321 4.96 -14.90 4.16
C LEU A 321 5.71 -13.98 5.13
N LYS A 322 4.99 -13.14 5.88
CA LYS A 322 5.58 -12.17 6.81
C LYS A 322 5.83 -12.72 8.22
N ARG A 323 5.71 -14.04 8.44
CA ARG A 323 5.89 -14.67 9.76
C ARG A 323 7.15 -14.20 10.50
N SER A 324 8.29 -14.11 9.82
CA SER A 324 9.59 -13.76 10.42
C SER A 324 9.73 -12.28 10.80
N VAL A 325 9.05 -11.39 10.07
CA VAL A 325 9.14 -9.92 10.26
C VAL A 325 7.95 -9.33 11.02
N MET A 326 6.92 -10.14 11.29
CA MET A 326 5.74 -9.77 12.07
C MET A 326 6.05 -9.76 13.57
N SER A 327 5.40 -8.85 14.30
CA SER A 327 5.50 -8.80 15.76
C SER A 327 5.03 -10.10 16.41
N ILE A 328 5.59 -10.41 17.58
CA ILE A 328 5.27 -11.62 18.35
C ILE A 328 3.78 -11.64 18.71
N GLU A 329 3.21 -10.50 19.13
CA GLU A 329 1.80 -10.38 19.46
C GLU A 329 0.87 -10.80 18.31
N LYS A 330 1.10 -10.25 17.10
CA LYS A 330 0.30 -10.59 15.91
C LYS A 330 0.45 -12.06 15.52
N ARG A 331 1.65 -12.63 15.73
CA ARG A 331 1.92 -14.06 15.50
C ARG A 331 1.11 -14.94 16.45
N LEU A 332 1.15 -14.64 17.75
CA LEU A 332 0.40 -15.39 18.77
C LEU A 332 -1.10 -15.32 18.54
N ARG A 333 -1.63 -14.16 18.14
CA ARG A 333 -3.04 -13.99 17.81
C ARG A 333 -3.47 -14.87 16.64
N LEU A 334 -2.67 -14.92 15.57
CA LEU A 334 -2.95 -15.80 14.44
C LEU A 334 -2.85 -17.29 14.84
N GLU A 335 -1.85 -17.66 15.64
CA GLU A 335 -1.69 -19.03 16.16
C GLU A 335 -2.82 -19.48 17.08
N ALA A 336 -3.52 -18.55 17.73
CA ALA A 336 -4.69 -18.83 18.55
C ALA A 336 -5.96 -19.10 17.73
N LEU A 337 -5.97 -18.81 16.42
CA LEU A 337 -7.14 -19.06 15.58
C LEU A 337 -7.33 -20.55 15.28
N PRO A 338 -8.56 -21.10 15.39
CA PRO A 338 -8.84 -22.49 15.05
C PRO A 338 -8.46 -22.82 13.60
N GLY A 339 -7.66 -23.87 13.42
CA GLY A 339 -7.23 -24.31 12.09
C GLY A 339 -6.22 -23.39 11.39
N TRP A 340 -5.61 -22.43 12.12
CA TRP A 340 -4.48 -21.67 11.60
C TRP A 340 -3.24 -22.54 11.45
N CYS A 341 -2.57 -22.40 10.32
CA CYS A 341 -1.28 -23.00 10.07
C CYS A 341 -0.40 -22.05 9.25
N TRP A 342 0.90 -22.07 9.57
CA TRP A 342 1.91 -21.28 8.86
C TRP A 342 2.27 -21.90 7.51
N ASP A 343 2.25 -23.23 7.42
CA ASP A 343 2.47 -23.98 6.17
C ASP A 343 1.25 -24.84 5.83
N PRO A 344 0.35 -24.35 4.96
CA PRO A 344 -0.82 -25.09 4.50
C PRO A 344 -0.48 -26.33 3.68
N ILE A 345 0.64 -26.32 2.97
CA ILE A 345 1.05 -27.44 2.12
C ILE A 345 1.50 -28.60 3.00
N ASP A 346 2.25 -28.28 4.06
CA ASP A 346 2.64 -29.24 5.07
C ASP A 346 1.45 -29.81 5.82
N MET A 347 0.57 -28.94 6.33
CA MET A 347 -0.63 -29.41 7.03
C MET A 347 -1.55 -30.26 6.14
N ALA A 348 -1.75 -29.87 4.87
CA ALA A 348 -2.54 -30.66 3.93
C ALA A 348 -1.91 -32.03 3.63
N TRP A 349 -0.58 -32.10 3.65
CA TRP A 349 0.13 -33.37 3.53
C TRP A 349 -0.06 -34.24 4.78
N GLU A 350 0.09 -33.66 5.98
CA GLU A 350 -0.14 -34.36 7.26
C GLU A 350 -1.56 -34.94 7.38
N VAL A 351 -2.58 -34.17 6.97
CA VAL A 351 -3.97 -34.66 6.95
C VAL A 351 -4.12 -35.86 6.02
N GLY A 352 -3.57 -35.78 4.80
CA GLY A 352 -3.62 -36.89 3.86
C GLY A 352 -2.86 -38.12 4.34
N PHE A 353 -1.70 -37.93 4.97
CA PHE A 353 -0.91 -39.00 5.58
C PHE A 353 -1.65 -39.67 6.73
N ARG A 354 -2.28 -38.90 7.63
CA ARG A 354 -3.09 -39.42 8.73
C ARG A 354 -4.22 -40.31 8.22
N HIS A 355 -4.99 -39.86 7.22
CA HIS A 355 -6.05 -40.68 6.65
C HIS A 355 -5.54 -41.97 6.00
N LEU A 356 -4.36 -41.93 5.37
CA LEU A 356 -3.73 -43.14 4.84
C LEU A 356 -3.30 -44.07 5.98
N ALA A 357 -2.68 -43.56 7.04
CA ALA A 357 -2.27 -44.35 8.19
C ALA A 357 -3.46 -45.02 8.88
N GLU A 358 -4.57 -44.30 9.06
CA GLU A 358 -5.84 -44.85 9.57
C GLU A 358 -6.41 -45.93 8.66
N TYR A 359 -6.39 -45.71 7.33
CA TYR A 359 -6.83 -46.70 6.35
C TYR A 359 -6.00 -47.99 6.43
N VAL A 360 -4.67 -47.86 6.50
CA VAL A 360 -3.73 -48.98 6.59
C VAL A 360 -3.93 -49.73 7.91
N ALA A 361 -4.09 -49.02 9.02
CA ALA A 361 -4.37 -49.65 10.32
C ALA A 361 -5.69 -50.45 10.31
N ALA A 362 -6.71 -49.98 9.58
CA ALA A 362 -8.01 -50.65 9.51
C ALA A 362 -8.08 -51.82 8.52
N ARG A 363 -7.28 -51.80 7.43
CA ARG A 363 -7.39 -52.76 6.32
C ARG A 363 -6.15 -53.60 6.06
N GLY A 364 -4.99 -53.20 6.57
CA GLY A 364 -3.71 -53.87 6.35
C GLY A 364 -3.13 -53.68 4.94
N ASP A 365 -3.66 -52.73 4.15
CA ASP A 365 -3.15 -52.45 2.80
C ASP A 365 -3.18 -50.96 2.44
N CYS A 366 -2.36 -50.59 1.44
CA CYS A 366 -2.33 -49.24 0.85
C CYS A 366 -3.11 -49.16 -0.49
N ALA A 367 -4.03 -50.09 -0.75
CA ALA A 367 -4.82 -50.21 -1.96
C ALA A 367 -6.19 -49.52 -1.81
N VAL A 368 -6.17 -48.19 -1.76
CA VAL A 368 -7.38 -47.39 -1.57
C VAL A 368 -8.32 -47.50 -2.78
N SER A 369 -9.51 -48.07 -2.56
CA SER A 369 -10.52 -48.26 -3.60
C SER A 369 -11.16 -46.94 -4.05
N ALA A 370 -11.74 -46.91 -5.27
CA ALA A 370 -12.43 -45.72 -5.80
C ALA A 370 -13.58 -45.25 -4.91
N LYS A 371 -14.26 -46.20 -4.26
CA LYS A 371 -15.47 -46.00 -3.47
C LYS A 371 -15.17 -45.65 -2.01
N HIS A 372 -13.94 -45.87 -1.55
CA HIS A 372 -13.58 -45.55 -0.17
C HIS A 372 -13.50 -44.03 0.02
N ARG A 373 -14.17 -43.54 1.07
CA ARG A 373 -14.10 -42.17 1.57
C ARG A 373 -14.00 -42.23 3.09
N PRO A 374 -13.07 -41.50 3.71
CA PRO A 374 -13.10 -41.26 5.16
C PRO A 374 -14.36 -40.48 5.55
N ALA A 375 -14.67 -40.44 6.85
CA ALA A 375 -15.91 -39.87 7.38
C ALA A 375 -16.12 -38.39 7.03
N ASP A 376 -15.04 -37.65 6.79
CA ASP A 376 -15.03 -36.24 6.37
C ASP A 376 -15.11 -36.04 4.84
N GLY A 377 -15.25 -37.12 4.07
CA GLY A 377 -15.34 -37.09 2.61
C GLY A 377 -14.01 -36.92 1.88
N TYR A 378 -12.87 -36.99 2.57
CA TYR A 378 -11.54 -36.77 1.97
C TYR A 378 -11.26 -37.71 0.78
N LEU A 379 -10.69 -37.16 -0.30
CA LEU A 379 -10.38 -37.91 -1.52
C LEU A 379 -9.06 -38.69 -1.41
N LEU A 380 -8.98 -39.62 -0.46
CA LEU A 380 -7.76 -40.34 -0.08
C LEU A 380 -7.08 -41.02 -1.29
N ARG A 381 -7.85 -41.67 -2.17
CA ARG A 381 -7.30 -42.32 -3.37
C ARG A 381 -6.54 -41.33 -4.27
N ALA A 382 -7.09 -40.15 -4.50
CA ALA A 382 -6.47 -39.14 -5.35
C ALA A 382 -5.17 -38.61 -4.71
N TRP A 383 -5.17 -38.44 -3.39
CA TRP A 383 -3.98 -38.05 -2.65
C TRP A 383 -2.88 -39.12 -2.73
N VAL A 384 -3.20 -40.39 -2.49
CA VAL A 384 -2.27 -41.53 -2.60
C VAL A 384 -1.67 -41.63 -4.01
N GLN A 385 -2.49 -41.50 -5.05
CA GLN A 385 -2.02 -41.49 -6.44
C GLN A 385 -1.04 -40.35 -6.69
N ARG A 386 -1.36 -39.14 -6.19
CA ARG A 386 -0.47 -37.98 -6.31
C ARG A 386 0.88 -38.23 -5.61
N GLN A 387 0.89 -38.84 -4.43
CA GLN A 387 2.15 -39.17 -3.75
C GLN A 387 2.99 -40.13 -4.59
N ARG A 388 2.38 -41.19 -5.14
CA ARG A 388 3.07 -42.17 -6.01
C ARG A 388 3.66 -41.52 -7.26
N SER A 389 2.90 -40.64 -7.93
CA SER A 389 3.37 -39.90 -9.11
C SER A 389 4.49 -38.92 -8.79
N ASN A 390 4.48 -38.32 -7.59
CA ASN A 390 5.44 -37.31 -7.16
C ASN A 390 6.64 -37.89 -6.38
N ARG A 391 6.92 -39.19 -6.52
CA ARG A 391 8.01 -39.88 -5.80
C ARG A 391 9.35 -39.16 -5.90
N ALA A 392 9.67 -38.60 -7.07
CA ALA A 392 10.96 -37.93 -7.31
C ALA A 392 11.06 -36.55 -6.64
N THR A 393 9.92 -35.90 -6.35
CA THR A 393 9.86 -34.51 -5.86
C THR A 393 9.45 -34.40 -4.40
N ILE A 394 9.02 -35.50 -3.77
CA ILE A 394 8.65 -35.53 -2.36
C ILE A 394 9.90 -35.49 -1.47
N SER A 395 9.82 -34.82 -0.32
CA SER A 395 10.96 -34.75 0.62
C SER A 395 11.35 -36.13 1.14
N LEU A 396 12.62 -36.29 1.51
CA LEU A 396 13.15 -37.55 2.03
C LEU A 396 12.40 -38.04 3.27
N ASP A 397 12.03 -37.13 4.18
CA ASP A 397 11.25 -37.45 5.38
C ASP A 397 9.88 -38.03 5.05
N ARG A 398 9.10 -37.31 4.22
CA ARG A 398 7.78 -37.75 3.77
C ARG A 398 7.84 -39.08 3.01
N ARG A 399 8.90 -39.28 2.24
CA ARG A 399 9.17 -40.54 1.55
C ARG A 399 9.37 -41.68 2.54
N ALA A 400 10.24 -41.49 3.54
CA ALA A 400 10.50 -42.48 4.57
C ALA A 400 9.23 -42.84 5.36
N ARG A 401 8.40 -41.84 5.70
CA ARG A 401 7.13 -42.05 6.39
C ARG A 401 6.13 -42.87 5.58
N LEU A 402 6.05 -42.65 4.27
CA LEU A 402 5.21 -43.46 3.38
C LEU A 402 5.76 -44.89 3.23
N GLU A 403 7.08 -45.04 3.09
CA GLU A 403 7.76 -46.34 3.01
C GLU A 403 7.65 -47.16 4.31
N ALA A 404 7.45 -46.49 5.46
CA ALA A 404 7.20 -47.14 6.75
C ALA A 404 5.78 -47.72 6.90
N LEU A 405 4.84 -47.36 6.02
CA LEU A 405 3.48 -47.92 6.07
C LEU A 405 3.45 -49.34 5.49
N GLU A 406 2.79 -50.24 6.22
CA GLU A 406 2.63 -51.63 5.80
C GLU A 406 1.87 -51.72 4.46
N GLY A 407 2.45 -52.47 3.51
CA GLY A 407 1.89 -52.62 2.16
C GLY A 407 2.03 -51.40 1.24
N TRP A 408 2.83 -50.39 1.59
CA TRP A 408 3.09 -49.26 0.70
C TRP A 408 4.01 -49.66 -0.46
N ILE A 409 3.51 -49.48 -1.68
CA ILE A 409 4.25 -49.73 -2.92
C ILE A 409 4.18 -48.49 -3.80
N TRP A 410 5.34 -48.04 -4.29
CA TRP A 410 5.47 -46.87 -5.17
C TRP A 410 4.84 -47.11 -6.55
N SER A 411 5.11 -48.27 -7.13
CA SER A 411 4.60 -48.65 -8.45
C SER A 411 3.82 -49.98 -8.39
N PRO A 412 2.56 -49.98 -7.89
CA PRO A 412 1.75 -51.20 -7.83
C PRO A 412 1.58 -51.89 -9.18
N HIS A 413 1.54 -51.12 -10.28
CA HIS A 413 1.45 -51.65 -11.63
C HIS A 413 2.71 -52.40 -12.06
N ASP A 414 3.89 -51.95 -11.64
CA ASP A 414 5.16 -52.60 -11.99
C ASP A 414 5.32 -53.89 -11.19
N THR A 415 5.00 -53.87 -9.90
CA THR A 415 4.97 -55.08 -9.07
C THR A 415 3.96 -56.10 -9.63
N ALA A 416 2.75 -55.68 -9.97
CA ALA A 416 1.74 -56.57 -10.54
C ALA A 416 2.13 -57.14 -11.92
N TRP A 417 2.87 -56.36 -12.72
CA TRP A 417 3.44 -56.83 -13.99
C TRP A 417 4.54 -57.86 -13.75
N GLU A 418 5.42 -57.62 -12.78
CA GLU A 418 6.50 -58.55 -12.41
C GLU A 418 5.94 -59.87 -11.88
N THR A 419 4.91 -59.84 -11.03
CA THR A 419 4.21 -61.06 -10.57
C THR A 419 3.63 -61.85 -11.75
N GLY A 420 2.98 -61.16 -12.71
CA GLY A 420 2.45 -61.81 -13.91
C GLY A 420 3.55 -62.41 -14.79
N PHE A 421 4.69 -61.71 -14.93
CA PHE A 421 5.84 -62.18 -15.69
C PHE A 421 6.49 -63.40 -15.04
N GLN A 422 6.71 -63.37 -13.72
CA GLN A 422 7.22 -64.51 -12.95
C GLN A 422 6.27 -65.70 -13.03
N GLY A 423 4.96 -65.47 -12.93
CA GLY A 423 3.93 -66.49 -13.13
C GLY A 423 3.99 -67.13 -14.51
N LEU A 424 4.14 -66.33 -15.57
CA LEU A 424 4.29 -66.83 -16.94
C LEU A 424 5.60 -67.61 -17.11
N SER A 425 6.71 -67.11 -16.55
CA SER A 425 8.00 -67.79 -16.58
C SER A 425 7.93 -69.16 -15.89
N GLY A 426 7.32 -69.22 -14.70
CA GLY A 426 7.07 -70.47 -13.99
C GLY A 426 6.16 -71.43 -14.76
N TYR A 427 5.11 -70.91 -15.40
CA TYR A 427 4.24 -71.71 -16.27
C TYR A 427 5.00 -72.29 -17.45
N ALA A 428 5.82 -71.48 -18.13
CA ALA A 428 6.64 -71.92 -19.25
C ALA A 428 7.66 -72.98 -18.83
N ALA A 429 8.28 -72.84 -17.65
CA ALA A 429 9.18 -73.84 -17.09
C ALA A 429 8.46 -75.17 -16.75
N ALA A 430 7.23 -75.12 -16.24
CA ALA A 430 6.48 -76.30 -15.85
C ALA A 430 5.83 -77.05 -17.02
N HIS A 431 5.38 -76.32 -18.06
CA HIS A 431 4.62 -76.89 -19.18
C HIS A 431 5.40 -76.92 -20.50
N GLY A 432 6.62 -76.36 -20.54
CA GLY A 432 7.46 -76.27 -21.73
C GLY A 432 7.02 -75.20 -22.74
N HIS A 433 5.93 -74.46 -22.49
CA HIS A 433 5.36 -73.52 -23.45
C HIS A 433 4.67 -72.31 -22.79
N CYS A 434 4.53 -71.21 -23.54
CA CYS A 434 3.83 -69.99 -23.08
C CYS A 434 2.32 -69.92 -23.43
N ALA A 435 1.71 -71.02 -23.89
CA ALA A 435 0.29 -71.06 -24.26
C ALA A 435 -0.65 -71.21 -23.04
N VAL A 436 -0.69 -70.18 -22.18
CA VAL A 436 -1.53 -70.18 -20.97
C VAL A 436 -3.03 -70.12 -21.34
N PRO A 437 -3.87 -71.06 -20.86
CA PRO A 437 -5.32 -71.00 -21.02
C PRO A 437 -5.91 -69.74 -20.36
N GLN A 438 -6.93 -69.12 -20.97
CA GLN A 438 -7.56 -67.89 -20.44
C GLN A 438 -8.08 -68.04 -19.00
N THR A 439 -8.57 -69.23 -18.63
CA THR A 439 -9.12 -69.52 -17.29
C THR A 439 -8.05 -69.90 -16.27
N HIS A 440 -6.77 -70.01 -16.66
CA HIS A 440 -5.71 -70.46 -15.76
C HIS A 440 -5.42 -69.42 -14.68
N LYS A 441 -5.34 -69.91 -13.44
CA LYS A 441 -5.02 -69.15 -12.24
C LYS A 441 -3.85 -69.79 -11.51
N LEU A 442 -2.98 -68.97 -10.94
CA LEU A 442 -1.94 -69.39 -10.03
C LEU A 442 -2.53 -69.78 -8.66
N ALA A 443 -1.73 -70.42 -7.81
CA ALA A 443 -2.15 -70.89 -6.48
C ALA A 443 -2.60 -69.76 -5.54
N ASP A 444 -2.10 -68.55 -5.74
CA ASP A 444 -2.50 -67.32 -5.04
C ASP A 444 -3.79 -66.69 -5.62
N GLY A 445 -4.41 -67.33 -6.61
CA GLY A 445 -5.61 -66.86 -7.30
C GLY A 445 -5.35 -65.87 -8.44
N TYR A 446 -4.09 -65.52 -8.73
CA TYR A 446 -3.74 -64.59 -9.80
C TYR A 446 -4.15 -65.13 -11.17
N GLN A 447 -4.91 -64.34 -11.94
CA GLN A 447 -5.47 -64.75 -13.23
C GLN A 447 -4.42 -64.62 -14.35
N LEU A 448 -3.45 -65.53 -14.36
CA LEU A 448 -2.34 -65.50 -15.30
C LEU A 448 -2.82 -65.56 -16.77
N GLY A 449 -3.85 -66.37 -17.09
CA GLY A 449 -4.40 -66.47 -18.44
C GLY A 449 -4.90 -65.13 -19.00
N THR A 450 -5.67 -64.40 -18.19
CA THR A 450 -6.17 -63.05 -18.51
C THR A 450 -5.02 -62.06 -18.67
N TRP A 451 -4.01 -62.14 -17.77
CA TRP A 451 -2.85 -61.26 -17.83
C TRP A 451 -2.03 -61.46 -19.11
N VAL A 452 -1.74 -62.71 -19.48
CA VAL A 452 -1.02 -63.06 -20.71
C VAL A 452 -1.79 -62.59 -21.95
N GLY A 453 -3.12 -62.79 -21.97
CA GLY A 453 -3.98 -62.27 -23.04
C GLY A 453 -3.90 -60.75 -23.15
N THR A 454 -3.86 -60.05 -22.02
CA THR A 454 -3.71 -58.59 -21.97
C THR A 454 -2.34 -58.13 -22.50
N GLN A 455 -1.26 -58.84 -22.19
CA GLN A 455 0.07 -58.52 -22.73
C GLN A 455 0.09 -58.67 -24.25
N ARG A 456 -0.47 -59.76 -24.77
CA ARG A 456 -0.59 -60.01 -26.22
C ARG A 456 -1.39 -58.92 -26.93
N ALA A 457 -2.55 -58.55 -26.40
CA ALA A 457 -3.40 -57.50 -26.97
C ALA A 457 -2.74 -56.10 -26.94
N LYS A 458 -1.83 -55.87 -26.00
CA LYS A 458 -1.16 -54.58 -25.79
C LYS A 458 0.28 -54.55 -26.28
N GLN A 459 0.70 -55.47 -27.15
CA GLN A 459 2.08 -55.57 -27.66
C GLN A 459 2.70 -54.21 -28.05
N LEU A 460 1.97 -53.39 -28.83
CA LEU A 460 2.46 -52.08 -29.30
C LEU A 460 2.48 -50.99 -28.22
N LYS A 461 1.86 -51.23 -27.06
CA LYS A 461 1.78 -50.31 -25.92
C LYS A 461 2.70 -50.72 -24.76
N LEU A 462 3.45 -51.83 -24.90
CA LEU A 462 4.44 -52.25 -23.92
C LEU A 462 5.74 -51.45 -24.10
N THR A 463 6.48 -51.27 -22.99
CA THR A 463 7.84 -50.72 -23.07
C THR A 463 8.75 -51.69 -23.80
N VAL A 464 9.80 -51.16 -24.44
CA VAL A 464 10.79 -51.96 -25.18
C VAL A 464 11.36 -53.08 -24.30
N GLU A 465 11.69 -52.76 -23.05
CA GLU A 465 12.20 -53.73 -22.07
C GLU A 465 11.18 -54.84 -21.75
N ARG A 466 9.92 -54.51 -21.45
CA ARG A 466 8.88 -55.51 -21.14
C ARG A 466 8.59 -56.41 -22.33
N ARG A 467 8.62 -55.83 -23.53
CA ARG A 467 8.45 -56.57 -24.78
C ARG A 467 9.59 -57.57 -24.98
N ALA A 468 10.85 -57.12 -24.83
CA ALA A 468 12.03 -57.96 -24.95
C ALA A 468 12.03 -59.09 -23.91
N ARG A 469 11.64 -58.81 -22.66
CA ARG A 469 11.53 -59.83 -21.60
C ARG A 469 10.52 -60.93 -21.94
N LEU A 470 9.38 -60.59 -22.53
CA LEU A 470 8.38 -61.56 -22.98
C LEU A 470 8.88 -62.36 -24.19
N GLU A 471 9.52 -61.70 -25.16
CA GLU A 471 10.10 -62.34 -26.35
C GLU A 471 11.26 -63.28 -26.04
N ALA A 472 11.93 -63.09 -24.89
CA ALA A 472 12.99 -63.97 -24.42
C ALA A 472 12.48 -65.30 -23.81
N LEU A 473 11.17 -65.44 -23.58
CA LEU A 473 10.60 -66.69 -23.05
C LEU A 473 10.51 -67.76 -24.16
N PRO A 474 10.80 -69.04 -23.83
CA PRO A 474 10.71 -70.13 -24.80
C PRO A 474 9.26 -70.31 -25.28
N ASP A 475 9.10 -70.51 -26.60
CA ASP A 475 7.81 -70.64 -27.29
C ASP A 475 6.82 -69.48 -27.03
N TRP A 476 7.33 -68.28 -26.75
CA TRP A 476 6.49 -67.09 -26.71
C TRP A 476 6.03 -66.68 -28.10
N SER A 477 4.72 -66.55 -28.27
CA SER A 477 4.11 -65.92 -29.44
C SER A 477 3.12 -64.84 -29.02
N TRP A 478 3.19 -63.72 -29.74
CA TRP A 478 2.25 -62.60 -29.62
C TRP A 478 0.84 -62.97 -30.08
N ASN A 479 0.71 -63.95 -30.98
CA ASN A 479 -0.56 -64.48 -31.41
C ASN A 479 -0.91 -65.74 -30.62
N SER A 480 -1.98 -65.67 -29.83
CA SER A 480 -2.43 -66.80 -28.99
C SER A 480 -2.83 -68.03 -29.79
N LEU A 481 -3.34 -67.86 -31.03
CA LEU A 481 -3.69 -68.98 -31.91
C LEU A 481 -2.47 -69.64 -32.53
N ASP A 482 -1.36 -68.91 -32.68
CA ASP A 482 -0.07 -69.48 -33.11
C ASP A 482 0.55 -70.26 -31.96
N ALA A 483 0.58 -69.68 -30.75
CA ALA A 483 1.06 -70.37 -29.55
C ALA A 483 0.32 -71.69 -29.27
N LEU A 484 -1.02 -71.69 -29.33
CA LEU A 484 -1.83 -72.90 -29.11
C LEU A 484 -1.66 -73.94 -30.21
N TRP A 485 -1.42 -73.50 -31.45
CA TRP A 485 -1.16 -74.41 -32.56
C TRP A 485 0.20 -75.08 -32.41
N GLU A 486 1.24 -74.32 -32.01
CA GLU A 486 2.58 -74.83 -31.76
C GLU A 486 2.60 -75.92 -30.69
N VAL A 487 1.89 -75.71 -29.57
CA VAL A 487 1.75 -76.73 -28.52
C VAL A 487 1.12 -78.02 -29.04
N GLY A 488 0.05 -77.90 -29.84
CA GLY A 488 -0.58 -79.08 -30.43
C GLY A 488 0.32 -79.78 -31.44
N PHE A 489 1.12 -79.02 -32.19
CA PHE A 489 2.12 -79.55 -33.11
C PHE A 489 3.25 -80.27 -32.38
N GLN A 490 3.80 -79.70 -31.30
CA GLN A 490 4.82 -80.35 -30.47
C GLN A 490 4.31 -81.66 -29.85
N HIS A 491 3.10 -81.66 -29.29
CA HIS A 491 2.47 -82.88 -28.77
C HIS A 491 2.28 -83.94 -29.84
N LEU A 492 1.83 -83.55 -31.04
CA LEU A 492 1.72 -84.48 -32.17
C LEU A 492 3.09 -84.98 -32.62
N SER A 493 4.09 -84.10 -32.70
CA SER A 493 5.44 -84.45 -33.10
C SER A 493 6.09 -85.44 -32.13
N GLY A 494 5.90 -85.24 -30.82
CA GLY A 494 6.34 -86.18 -29.79
C GLY A 494 5.63 -87.53 -29.92
N TYR A 495 4.30 -87.52 -30.07
CA TYR A 495 3.52 -88.73 -30.30
C TYR A 495 3.97 -89.50 -31.55
N ALA A 496 4.20 -88.78 -32.65
CA ALA A 496 4.65 -89.36 -33.91
C ALA A 496 6.07 -89.93 -33.83
N ALA A 497 6.95 -89.31 -33.04
CA ALA A 497 8.28 -89.83 -32.76
C ALA A 497 8.24 -91.11 -31.89
N GLU A 498 7.34 -91.20 -30.91
CA GLU A 498 7.21 -92.34 -30.01
C GLU A 498 6.49 -93.54 -30.66
N HIS A 499 5.45 -93.29 -31.45
CA HIS A 499 4.57 -94.33 -31.99
C HIS A 499 4.74 -94.59 -33.50
N GLY A 500 5.50 -93.76 -34.21
CA GLY A 500 5.76 -93.90 -35.64
C GLY A 500 4.59 -93.51 -36.55
N ASP A 501 3.46 -93.05 -35.98
CA ASP A 501 2.32 -92.55 -36.75
C ASP A 501 1.60 -91.36 -36.05
N CYS A 502 0.70 -90.72 -36.80
CA CYS A 502 -0.14 -89.61 -36.31
C CYS A 502 -1.61 -90.02 -36.10
N SER A 503 -1.88 -91.30 -35.82
CA SER A 503 -3.22 -91.90 -35.82
C SER A 503 -3.75 -92.11 -34.40
N VAL A 504 -4.43 -91.10 -33.87
CA VAL A 504 -5.16 -91.21 -32.59
C VAL A 504 -6.67 -91.06 -32.76
N SER A 505 -7.42 -91.68 -31.85
CA SER A 505 -8.88 -91.54 -31.81
C SER A 505 -9.29 -90.10 -31.49
N ALA A 506 -10.49 -89.67 -31.91
CA ALA A 506 -10.97 -88.30 -31.72
C ALA A 506 -11.10 -87.90 -30.22
N SER A 507 -11.22 -88.89 -29.32
CA SER A 507 -11.30 -88.71 -27.87
C SER A 507 -9.95 -88.91 -27.15
N HIS A 508 -8.87 -89.23 -27.87
CA HIS A 508 -7.57 -89.51 -27.29
C HIS A 508 -7.00 -88.31 -26.53
N LYS A 509 -6.51 -88.59 -25.32
CA LYS A 509 -5.87 -87.64 -24.41
C LYS A 509 -4.47 -88.13 -24.07
N LEU A 510 -3.49 -87.24 -24.12
CA LEU A 510 -2.15 -87.51 -23.62
C LEU A 510 -2.14 -87.61 -22.09
N PRO A 511 -1.11 -88.23 -21.48
CA PRO A 511 -0.96 -88.33 -20.02
C PRO A 511 -1.04 -86.99 -19.26
N GLY A 512 -0.78 -85.86 -19.93
CA GLY A 512 -0.97 -84.49 -19.39
C GLY A 512 -2.37 -83.90 -19.58
N GLY A 513 -3.37 -84.69 -19.99
CA GLY A 513 -4.76 -84.25 -20.19
C GLY A 513 -5.04 -83.52 -21.51
N TYR A 514 -4.02 -83.28 -22.34
CA TYR A 514 -4.17 -82.61 -23.64
C TYR A 514 -4.98 -83.47 -24.62
N GLN A 515 -6.05 -82.90 -25.19
CA GLN A 515 -6.97 -83.59 -26.11
C GLN A 515 -6.42 -83.63 -27.55
N LEU A 516 -5.35 -84.39 -27.77
CA LEU A 516 -4.65 -84.48 -29.06
C LEU A 516 -5.60 -84.90 -30.20
N GLY A 517 -6.51 -85.85 -29.96
CA GLY A 517 -7.50 -86.28 -30.95
C GLY A 517 -8.44 -85.17 -31.43
N ARG A 518 -8.86 -84.30 -30.51
CA ARG A 518 -9.72 -83.14 -30.83
C ARG A 518 -8.96 -82.08 -31.61
N TRP A 519 -7.69 -81.84 -31.25
CA TRP A 519 -6.83 -80.88 -31.96
C TRP A 519 -6.59 -81.34 -33.40
N LEU A 520 -6.26 -82.62 -33.60
CA LEU A 520 -6.09 -83.24 -34.92
C LEU A 520 -7.32 -83.13 -35.82
N ARG A 521 -8.51 -83.43 -35.27
CA ARG A 521 -9.77 -83.24 -35.99
C ARG A 521 -9.92 -81.79 -36.47
N THR A 522 -9.53 -80.84 -35.63
CA THR A 522 -9.58 -79.40 -35.95
C THR A 522 -8.59 -79.04 -37.05
N GLN A 523 -7.38 -79.60 -37.03
CA GLN A 523 -6.37 -79.36 -38.08
C GLN A 523 -6.79 -79.97 -39.42
N ARG A 524 -7.28 -81.21 -39.44
CA ARG A 524 -7.78 -81.89 -40.65
C ARG A 524 -8.97 -81.15 -41.26
N GLY A 525 -9.93 -80.70 -40.44
CA GLY A 525 -11.08 -79.93 -40.91
C GLY A 525 -10.74 -78.53 -41.43
N ARG A 526 -9.60 -77.97 -41.03
CA ARG A 526 -9.12 -76.64 -41.47
C ARG A 526 -8.09 -76.70 -42.59
N GLN A 527 -7.89 -77.86 -43.23
CA GLN A 527 -6.91 -78.02 -44.31
C GLN A 527 -7.05 -76.95 -45.40
N ALA A 528 -8.27 -76.66 -45.86
CA ALA A 528 -8.48 -75.67 -46.94
C ALA A 528 -8.04 -74.24 -46.53
N THR A 529 -8.19 -73.89 -45.26
CA THR A 529 -7.97 -72.54 -44.73
C THR A 529 -6.65 -72.40 -43.93
N MET A 530 -5.81 -73.43 -43.90
CA MET A 530 -4.54 -73.45 -43.16
C MET A 530 -3.40 -72.83 -43.98
N SER A 531 -2.48 -72.14 -43.30
CA SER A 531 -1.29 -71.56 -43.95
C SER A 531 -0.39 -72.64 -44.56
N ALA A 532 0.33 -72.28 -45.64
CA ALA A 532 1.23 -73.20 -46.34
C ALA A 532 2.31 -73.76 -45.41
N ASP A 533 2.86 -72.93 -44.51
CA ASP A 533 3.86 -73.33 -43.51
C ASP A 533 3.33 -74.41 -42.55
N ARG A 534 2.15 -74.19 -41.95
CA ARG A 534 1.53 -75.17 -41.04
C ARG A 534 1.20 -76.50 -41.73
N LYS A 535 0.80 -76.45 -43.00
CA LYS A 535 0.57 -77.66 -43.82
C LYS A 535 1.87 -78.44 -44.02
N ALA A 536 2.92 -77.77 -44.47
CA ALA A 536 4.22 -78.38 -44.71
C ALA A 536 4.79 -79.02 -43.43
N ARG A 537 4.66 -78.33 -42.29
CA ARG A 537 5.09 -78.85 -40.99
C ARG A 537 4.34 -80.13 -40.58
N LEU A 538 3.02 -80.18 -40.77
CA LEU A 538 2.23 -81.38 -40.48
C LEU A 538 2.53 -82.52 -41.45
N GLU A 539 2.69 -82.23 -42.74
CA GLU A 539 3.03 -83.22 -43.78
C GLU A 539 4.42 -83.82 -43.61
N ALA A 540 5.34 -83.09 -42.97
CA ALA A 540 6.67 -83.57 -42.63
C ALA A 540 6.67 -84.58 -41.47
N LEU A 541 5.57 -84.73 -40.72
CA LEU A 541 5.50 -85.68 -39.61
C LEU A 541 5.30 -87.13 -40.11
N PRO A 542 6.00 -88.10 -39.51
CA PRO A 542 5.88 -89.50 -39.91
C PRO A 542 4.45 -90.01 -39.68
N GLY A 543 3.88 -90.62 -40.71
CA GLY A 543 2.52 -91.17 -40.68
C GLY A 543 1.39 -90.13 -40.71
N TRP A 544 1.66 -88.86 -40.99
CA TRP A 544 0.62 -87.84 -41.17
C TRP A 544 -0.30 -88.14 -42.35
N ARG A 545 -1.62 -88.00 -42.14
CA ARG A 545 -2.64 -88.07 -43.19
C ARG A 545 -3.74 -87.05 -42.96
N TRP A 546 -4.14 -86.37 -44.04
CA TRP A 546 -5.23 -85.38 -44.03
C TRP A 546 -6.60 -86.02 -43.86
N LYS A 547 -6.80 -87.23 -44.40
CA LYS A 547 -8.00 -88.05 -44.16
C LYS A 547 -7.66 -89.12 -43.13
N ALA A 548 -8.47 -89.23 -42.06
CA ALA A 548 -8.37 -90.34 -41.14
C ALA A 548 -8.70 -91.65 -41.90
N ARG A 549 -8.11 -92.79 -41.50
CA ARG A 549 -8.61 -94.09 -41.97
C ARG A 549 -10.08 -94.20 -41.59
N ASP A 550 -10.96 -94.43 -42.57
CA ASP A 550 -12.32 -94.84 -42.30
C ASP A 550 -12.27 -96.20 -41.57
N GLY A 551 -12.69 -96.21 -40.30
CA GLY A 551 -12.97 -97.43 -39.53
C GLY A 551 -11.79 -98.14 -38.86
N GLN A 552 -11.63 -97.93 -37.56
CA GLN A 552 -11.88 -98.96 -36.52
C GLN A 552 -12.00 -98.31 -35.14
#